data_AF-A0A3N5QJF7-F1
#
_entry.id   AF-A0A3N5QJF7-F1
#
_cell.length_a   1.000
_cell.length_b   1.000
_cell.length_c   1.000
_cell.angle_alpha   90.00
_cell.angle_beta   90.00
_cell.angle_gamma   90.00
#
_symmetry.space_group_name_H-M   'P 1'
#
loop_
_entity.id
_entity.type
_entity.pdbx_description
1 polymer ?
#
loop_
_entity_poly.entity_id
_entity_poly.type
_entity_poly.pdbx_seq_one_letter_code
_entity_poly.pdbx_strand_id
1 'polypeptide(L)'
;MKSYRKTATLVGSAFLFSNITFILGAIVMVESILGSPDYLSLISASRAQVVLGVLLSFANGLAYVGIAVLLFPILRSRFESLALAYVGFRVVEFITQILADVSPLALLTLAENTNQTGAVQGLGALLLAGRFWAFQMLNLIFSLSAVLLYAMLLRSRLIPGFISI
;
A
#
# COMPACT_ATOMS: atom_id res chain seq x y z
N MET A 1 -25.61 4.29 19.28
CA MET A 1 -24.30 4.26 19.98
C MET A 1 -23.53 2.95 19.80
N LYS A 2 -24.13 1.74 19.92
CA LYS A 2 -23.41 0.45 19.75
C LYS A 2 -22.83 0.20 18.33
N SER A 3 -23.48 0.69 17.27
CA SER A 3 -23.02 0.50 15.87
C SER A 3 -21.72 1.26 15.55
N TYR A 4 -21.60 2.53 16.01
CA TYR A 4 -20.37 3.31 15.84
C TYR A 4 -19.18 2.73 16.59
N ARG A 5 -19.41 2.13 17.77
CA ARG A 5 -18.33 1.47 18.55
C ARG A 5 -17.77 0.25 17.82
N LYS A 6 -18.63 -0.58 17.21
CA LYS A 6 -18.18 -1.72 16.39
C LYS A 6 -17.40 -1.28 15.15
N THR A 7 -17.87 -0.23 14.47
CA THR A 7 -17.20 0.32 13.28
C THR A 7 -15.83 0.90 13.64
N ALA A 8 -15.74 1.64 14.75
CA ALA A 8 -14.48 2.19 15.24
C ALA A 8 -13.47 1.09 15.58
N THR A 9 -13.89 0.01 16.25
CA THR A 9 -13.03 -1.14 16.52
C THR A 9 -12.57 -1.82 15.23
N LEU A 10 -13.45 -2.03 14.26
CA LEU A 10 -13.10 -2.66 12.99
C LEU A 10 -12.10 -1.82 12.17
N VAL A 11 -12.34 -0.51 12.09
CA VAL A 11 -11.43 0.44 11.44
C VAL A 11 -10.06 0.45 12.15
N GLY A 12 -10.03 0.50 13.48
CA GLY A 12 -8.79 0.46 14.25
C GLY A 12 -8.00 -0.84 14.04
N SER A 13 -8.68 -1.99 14.07
CA SER A 13 -8.05 -3.29 13.82
C SER A 13 -7.54 -3.41 12.39
N ALA A 14 -8.31 -2.96 11.39
CA ALA A 14 -7.88 -2.94 9.99
C ALA A 14 -6.66 -2.03 9.78
N PHE A 15 -6.61 -0.88 10.48
CA PHE A 15 -5.47 0.02 10.44
C PHE A 15 -4.19 -0.62 11.01
N LEU A 16 -4.29 -1.28 12.19
CA LEU A 16 -3.15 -1.98 12.77
C LEU A 16 -2.69 -3.14 11.87
N PHE A 17 -3.63 -3.91 11.34
CA PHE A 17 -3.34 -5.00 10.40
C PHE A 17 -2.62 -4.47 9.15
N SER A 18 -3.10 -3.38 8.56
CA SER A 18 -2.47 -2.69 7.42
C SER A 18 -1.03 -2.30 7.73
N ASN A 19 -0.77 -1.64 8.86
CA ASN A 19 0.60 -1.25 9.23
C ASN A 19 1.53 -2.45 9.44
N ILE A 20 1.07 -3.49 10.14
CA ILE A 20 1.86 -4.70 10.38
C ILE A 20 2.20 -5.41 9.07
N THR A 21 1.20 -5.59 8.21
CA THR A 21 1.37 -6.27 6.91
C THR A 21 2.25 -5.47 5.95
N PHE A 22 2.18 -4.14 5.97
CA PHE A 22 3.10 -3.27 5.22
C PHE A 22 4.55 -3.42 5.70
N ILE A 23 4.81 -3.31 7.01
CA ILE A 23 6.16 -3.41 7.57
C ILE A 23 6.76 -4.80 7.28
N LEU A 24 6.01 -5.86 7.57
CA LEU A 24 6.50 -7.22 7.34
C LEU A 24 6.65 -7.52 5.85
N GLY A 25 5.65 -7.20 5.04
CA GLY A 25 5.61 -7.57 3.64
C GLY A 25 6.54 -6.72 2.77
N ALA A 26 6.32 -5.41 2.75
CA ALA A 26 7.03 -4.51 1.85
C ALA A 26 8.47 -4.26 2.33
N ILE A 27 8.65 -3.90 3.60
CA ILE A 27 9.97 -3.47 4.11
C ILE A 27 10.85 -4.68 4.43
N VAL A 28 10.39 -5.55 5.33
CA VAL A 28 11.22 -6.66 5.86
C VAL A 28 11.43 -7.75 4.82
N MET A 29 10.40 -8.13 4.06
CA MET A 29 10.51 -9.27 3.15
C MET A 29 10.98 -8.90 1.74
N VAL A 30 10.47 -7.81 1.16
CA VAL A 30 10.78 -7.43 -0.24
C VAL A 30 11.94 -6.44 -0.33
N GLU A 31 11.88 -5.32 0.38
CA GLU A 31 12.87 -4.24 0.25
C GLU A 31 14.25 -4.62 0.80
N SER A 32 14.32 -5.48 1.82
CA SER A 32 15.57 -6.06 2.31
C SER A 32 16.37 -6.81 1.24
N ILE A 33 15.69 -7.36 0.23
CA ILE A 33 16.31 -8.08 -0.89
C ILE A 33 16.61 -7.11 -2.04
N LEU A 34 15.62 -6.30 -2.42
CA LEU A 34 15.73 -5.39 -3.58
C LEU A 34 16.67 -4.21 -3.35
N GLY A 35 16.98 -3.86 -2.10
CA GLY A 35 17.94 -2.81 -1.76
C GLY A 35 19.41 -3.24 -1.93
N SER A 36 19.68 -4.52 -2.18
CA SER A 36 21.05 -5.02 -2.37
C SER A 36 21.54 -4.82 -3.81
N PRO A 37 22.82 -4.48 -4.04
CA PRO A 37 23.42 -4.49 -5.37
C PRO A 37 23.29 -5.84 -6.08
N ASP A 38 23.28 -6.94 -5.31
CA ASP A 38 23.17 -8.31 -5.80
C ASP A 38 21.73 -8.85 -5.78
N TYR A 39 20.72 -7.98 -5.84
CA TYR A 39 19.31 -8.35 -5.69
C TYR A 39 18.87 -9.51 -6.60
N LEU A 40 19.41 -9.64 -7.83
CA LEU A 40 19.07 -10.72 -8.76
C LEU A 40 19.50 -12.11 -8.26
N SER A 41 20.60 -12.22 -7.53
CA SER A 41 21.04 -13.50 -6.97
C SER A 41 20.24 -13.84 -5.70
N LEU A 42 20.01 -12.83 -4.86
CA LEU A 42 19.27 -12.95 -3.61
C LEU A 42 17.79 -13.26 -3.82
N ILE A 43 17.16 -12.69 -4.84
CA ILE A 43 15.74 -12.91 -5.12
C ILE A 43 15.46 -14.37 -5.50
N SER A 44 16.38 -15.01 -6.24
CA SER A 44 16.29 -16.43 -6.59
C SER A 44 16.41 -17.34 -5.36
N ALA A 45 17.31 -17.01 -4.43
CA ALA A 45 17.48 -17.76 -3.19
C ALA A 45 16.28 -17.59 -2.23
N SER A 46 15.64 -16.42 -2.25
CA SER A 46 14.59 -16.02 -1.30
C SER A 46 13.19 -15.95 -1.92
N ARG A 47 12.90 -16.81 -2.91
CA ARG A 47 11.61 -16.84 -3.65
C ARG A 47 10.38 -16.84 -2.75
N ALA A 48 10.34 -17.74 -1.76
CA ALA A 48 9.21 -17.86 -0.85
C ALA A 48 9.00 -16.58 -0.01
N GLN A 49 10.09 -15.95 0.43
CA GLN A 49 10.05 -14.71 1.19
C GLN A 49 9.47 -13.57 0.35
N VAL A 50 9.88 -13.43 -0.91
CA VAL A 50 9.39 -12.37 -1.81
C VAL A 50 7.91 -12.57 -2.12
N VAL A 51 7.48 -13.79 -2.44
CA VAL A 51 6.06 -14.09 -2.72
C VAL A 51 5.20 -13.80 -1.50
N LEU A 52 5.61 -14.24 -0.31
CA LEU A 52 4.89 -13.91 0.93
C LEU A 52 4.86 -12.41 1.20
N GLY A 53 5.96 -11.69 0.96
CA GLY A 53 6.02 -10.25 1.13
C GLY A 53 5.07 -9.49 0.21
N VAL A 54 4.94 -9.94 -1.04
CA VAL A 54 3.97 -9.39 -2.01
C VAL A 54 2.53 -9.69 -1.60
N LEU A 55 2.23 -10.91 -1.12
CA LEU A 55 0.90 -11.27 -0.64
C LEU A 55 0.49 -10.45 0.60
N LEU A 56 1.42 -10.21 1.52
CA LEU A 56 1.20 -9.34 2.67
C LEU A 56 0.96 -7.88 2.23
N SER A 57 1.72 -7.40 1.24
CA SER A 57 1.51 -6.07 0.66
C SER A 57 0.11 -5.96 0.01
N PHE A 58 -0.33 -6.99 -0.71
CA PHE A 58 -1.68 -7.05 -1.25
C PHE A 58 -2.76 -7.02 -0.15
N ALA A 59 -2.56 -7.77 0.93
CA ALA A 59 -3.46 -7.76 2.09
C ALA A 59 -3.52 -6.39 2.78
N ASN A 60 -2.37 -5.69 2.91
CA ASN A 60 -2.32 -4.29 3.33
C ASN A 60 -3.20 -3.41 2.44
N GLY A 61 -3.09 -3.61 1.12
CA GLY A 61 -3.91 -2.98 0.10
C GLY A 61 -5.41 -3.05 0.37
N LEU A 62 -5.90 -4.28 0.54
CA LEU A 62 -7.29 -4.55 0.86
C LEU A 62 -7.73 -3.94 2.19
N ALA A 63 -6.84 -3.90 3.18
CA ALA A 63 -7.14 -3.38 4.50
C ALA A 63 -7.45 -1.88 4.46
N TYR A 64 -6.63 -1.04 3.80
CA TYR A 64 -6.93 0.40 3.75
C TYR A 64 -8.11 0.75 2.83
N VAL A 65 -8.36 -0.05 1.78
CA VAL A 65 -9.61 0.08 0.99
C VAL A 65 -10.81 -0.26 1.88
N GLY A 66 -10.71 -1.34 2.68
CA GLY A 66 -11.72 -1.72 3.65
C GLY A 66 -11.99 -0.62 4.69
N ILE A 67 -10.95 0.03 5.21
CA ILE A 67 -11.08 1.20 6.09
C ILE A 67 -11.87 2.30 5.40
N ALA A 68 -11.56 2.60 4.13
CA ALA A 68 -12.25 3.64 3.38
C ALA A 68 -13.75 3.34 3.22
N VAL A 69 -14.09 2.10 2.87
CA VAL A 69 -15.48 1.64 2.74
C VAL A 69 -16.23 1.68 4.08
N LEU A 70 -15.59 1.28 5.18
CA LEU A 70 -16.18 1.33 6.52
C LEU A 70 -16.44 2.75 7.00
N LEU A 71 -15.57 3.70 6.63
CA LEU A 71 -15.73 5.12 6.96
C LEU A 71 -16.74 5.84 6.05
N PHE A 72 -16.98 5.34 4.84
CA PHE A 72 -17.90 5.94 3.87
C PHE A 72 -19.29 6.29 4.44
N PRO A 73 -20.05 5.37 5.09
CA PRO A 73 -21.38 5.70 5.63
C PRO A 73 -21.33 6.78 6.72
N ILE A 74 -20.21 6.90 7.45
CA ILE A 74 -20.04 7.92 8.49
C ILE A 74 -19.80 9.29 7.84
N LEU A 75 -18.90 9.35 6.87
CA LEU A 75 -18.46 10.59 6.22
C LEU A 75 -19.51 11.15 5.24
N ARG A 76 -20.22 10.26 4.52
CA ARG A 76 -21.23 10.67 3.51
C ARG A 76 -22.38 11.47 4.10
N SER A 77 -22.67 11.30 5.39
CA SER A 77 -23.77 12.00 6.08
C SER A 77 -23.67 13.52 6.00
N ARG A 78 -22.46 14.07 5.83
CA ARG A 78 -22.21 15.52 5.75
C ARG A 78 -21.32 15.91 4.57
N PHE A 79 -20.57 14.98 4.00
CA PHE A 79 -19.60 15.25 2.93
C PHE A 79 -19.63 14.17 1.85
N GLU A 80 -20.79 13.91 1.25
CA GLU A 80 -20.97 12.82 0.27
C GLU A 80 -19.94 12.83 -0.87
N SER A 81 -19.74 13.96 -1.54
CA SER A 81 -18.76 14.07 -2.64
C SER A 81 -17.31 13.84 -2.18
N LEU A 82 -16.91 14.36 -1.02
CA LEU A 82 -15.55 14.18 -0.48
C LEU A 82 -15.33 12.76 0.04
N ALA A 83 -16.36 12.13 0.62
CA ALA A 83 -16.31 10.74 1.07
C ALA A 83 -16.15 9.80 -0.13
N LEU A 84 -16.85 10.07 -1.24
CA LEU A 84 -16.70 9.31 -2.48
C LEU A 84 -15.32 9.52 -3.10
N ALA A 85 -14.82 10.77 -3.14
CA ALA A 85 -13.46 11.06 -3.59
C ALA A 85 -12.42 10.31 -2.75
N TYR A 86 -12.55 10.29 -1.42
CA TYR A 86 -11.66 9.56 -0.53
C TYR A 86 -11.61 8.06 -0.83
N VAL A 87 -12.76 7.41 -1.00
CA VAL A 87 -12.81 5.99 -1.41
C VAL A 87 -12.18 5.80 -2.78
N GLY A 88 -12.45 6.69 -3.73
CA GLY A 88 -11.85 6.67 -5.06
C GLY A 88 -10.32 6.73 -5.02
N PHE A 89 -9.74 7.68 -4.28
CA PHE A 89 -8.28 7.78 -4.11
C PHE A 89 -7.69 6.53 -3.44
N ARG A 90 -8.38 5.94 -2.46
CA ARG A 90 -7.94 4.70 -1.82
C ARG A 90 -7.92 3.50 -2.77
N VAL A 91 -8.85 3.45 -3.72
CA VAL A 91 -8.84 2.43 -4.78
C VAL A 91 -7.71 2.68 -5.77
N VAL A 92 -7.49 3.93 -6.19
CA VAL A 92 -6.38 4.29 -7.11
C VAL A 92 -5.01 4.03 -6.45
N GLU A 93 -4.90 4.29 -5.15
CA GLU A 93 -3.73 3.94 -4.33
C GLU A 93 -3.45 2.44 -4.41
N PHE A 94 -4.49 1.61 -4.23
CA PHE A 94 -4.38 0.16 -4.32
C PHE A 94 -3.95 -0.34 -5.69
N ILE A 95 -4.51 0.22 -6.76
CA ILE A 95 -4.09 -0.12 -8.12
C ILE A 95 -2.61 0.21 -8.33
N THR A 96 -2.18 1.38 -7.88
CA THR A 96 -0.78 1.82 -8.00
C THR A 96 0.16 0.93 -7.17
N GLN A 97 -0.30 0.47 -6.00
CA GLN A 97 0.45 -0.50 -5.20
C GLN A 97 0.62 -1.83 -5.91
N ILE A 98 -0.45 -2.36 -6.51
CA ILE A 98 -0.39 -3.60 -7.29
C ILE A 98 0.64 -3.48 -8.41
N LEU A 99 0.68 -2.35 -9.12
CA LEU A 99 1.69 -2.11 -10.16
C LEU A 99 3.12 -2.16 -9.60
N ALA A 100 3.35 -1.58 -8.42
CA ALA A 100 4.63 -1.67 -7.74
C ALA A 100 4.96 -3.13 -7.36
N ASP A 101 3.98 -3.87 -6.84
CA ASP A 101 4.12 -5.23 -6.30
C ASP A 101 4.26 -6.32 -7.38
N VAL A 102 3.87 -6.04 -8.63
CA VAL A 102 4.16 -6.91 -9.79
C VAL A 102 5.67 -6.94 -10.09
N SER A 103 6.40 -5.86 -9.82
CA SER A 103 7.83 -5.77 -10.14
C SER A 103 8.70 -6.83 -9.46
N PRO A 104 8.62 -7.08 -8.13
CA PRO A 104 9.36 -8.18 -7.50
C PRO A 104 8.99 -9.57 -8.02
N LEU A 105 7.72 -9.79 -8.40
CA LEU A 105 7.30 -11.05 -9.02
C LEU A 105 7.90 -11.23 -10.41
N ALA A 106 7.93 -10.16 -11.23
CA ALA A 106 8.57 -10.17 -12.53
C ALA A 106 10.09 -10.39 -12.42
N LEU A 107 10.73 -9.81 -11.40
CA LEU A 107 12.14 -10.02 -11.09
C LEU A 107 12.45 -11.48 -10.74
N LEU A 108 11.56 -12.19 -10.04
CA LEU A 108 11.71 -13.62 -9.79
C LEU A 108 11.75 -14.41 -11.11
N THR A 109 10.81 -14.15 -12.02
CA THR A 109 10.77 -14.80 -13.34
C THR A 109 12.01 -14.46 -14.16
N LEU A 110 12.50 -13.21 -14.08
CA LEU A 110 13.69 -12.78 -14.78
C LEU A 110 14.95 -13.48 -14.24
N ALA A 111 15.05 -13.65 -12.93
CA ALA A 111 16.20 -14.28 -12.28
C ALA A 111 16.29 -15.80 -12.54
N GLU A 112 15.16 -16.46 -12.85
CA GLU A 112 15.13 -17.86 -13.31
C GLU A 112 15.71 -18.02 -14.74
N ASN A 113 15.79 -16.95 -15.55
CA ASN A 113 16.27 -16.97 -16.95
C ASN A 113 17.74 -16.53 -17.08
N THR A 114 18.67 -17.31 -16.53
CA THR A 114 20.12 -17.01 -16.45
C THR A 114 20.89 -17.02 -17.78
N ASN A 115 20.25 -17.37 -18.90
CA ASN A 115 20.93 -17.56 -20.19
C ASN A 115 21.35 -16.26 -20.92
N GLN A 116 21.01 -15.07 -20.41
CA GLN A 116 21.32 -13.77 -21.03
C GLN A 116 21.72 -12.70 -19.99
N THR A 117 22.90 -12.86 -19.39
CA THR A 117 23.41 -12.03 -18.28
C THR A 117 23.31 -10.51 -18.49
N GLY A 118 23.61 -10.00 -19.70
CA GLY A 118 23.53 -8.56 -19.99
C GLY A 118 22.10 -8.00 -20.13
N ALA A 119 21.20 -8.76 -20.76
CA ALA A 119 19.80 -8.34 -20.93
C ALA A 119 19.02 -8.41 -19.60
N VAL A 120 19.34 -9.38 -18.75
CA VAL A 120 18.76 -9.57 -17.42
C VAL A 120 19.03 -8.38 -16.50
N GLN A 121 20.25 -7.83 -16.51
CA GLN A 121 20.58 -6.66 -15.69
C GLN A 121 19.84 -5.40 -16.17
N GLY A 122 19.78 -5.16 -17.48
CA GLY A 122 19.06 -4.01 -18.03
C GLY A 122 17.54 -4.06 -17.75
N LEU A 123 16.90 -5.21 -17.95
CA LEU A 123 15.48 -5.41 -17.64
C LEU A 123 15.22 -5.33 -16.13
N GLY A 124 16.12 -5.86 -15.31
CA GLY A 124 16.00 -5.77 -13.86
C GLY A 124 16.05 -4.33 -13.36
N ALA A 125 16.97 -3.51 -13.89
CA ALA A 125 17.05 -2.10 -13.57
C ALA A 125 15.78 -1.32 -14.00
N LEU A 126 15.23 -1.65 -15.17
CA LEU A 126 13.97 -1.05 -15.64
C LEU A 126 12.79 -1.40 -14.73
N LEU A 127 12.68 -2.66 -14.28
CA LEU A 127 11.65 -3.09 -13.33
C LEU A 127 11.79 -2.38 -11.97
N LEU A 128 13.02 -2.22 -11.47
CA LEU A 128 13.27 -1.45 -10.24
C LEU A 128 12.90 0.02 -10.40
N ALA A 129 13.25 0.64 -11.53
CA ALA A 129 12.86 2.02 -11.82
C ALA A 129 11.32 2.17 -11.90
N GLY A 130 10.65 1.23 -12.56
CA GLY A 130 9.18 1.17 -12.61
C GLY A 130 8.56 1.06 -11.22
N ARG A 131 9.07 0.17 -10.37
CA ARG A 131 8.64 0.03 -8.97
C ARG A 131 8.85 1.32 -8.19
N PHE A 132 10.01 1.96 -8.33
CA PHE A 132 10.33 3.21 -7.63
C PHE A 132 9.31 4.30 -7.96
N TRP A 133 9.05 4.55 -9.25
CA TRP A 133 8.08 5.57 -9.66
C TRP A 133 6.65 5.21 -9.28
N ALA A 134 6.27 3.94 -9.35
CA ALA A 134 4.98 3.47 -8.85
C ALA A 134 4.81 3.77 -7.35
N PHE A 135 5.85 3.54 -6.54
CA PHE A 135 5.83 3.91 -5.12
C PHE A 135 5.73 5.42 -4.90
N GLN A 136 6.41 6.24 -5.69
CA GLN A 136 6.28 7.70 -5.56
C GLN A 136 4.84 8.16 -5.89
N MET A 137 4.23 7.59 -6.93
CA MET A 137 2.83 7.86 -7.26
C MET A 137 1.90 7.42 -6.12
N LEU A 138 2.12 6.23 -5.56
CA LEU A 138 1.37 5.73 -4.42
C LEU A 138 1.42 6.70 -3.23
N ASN A 139 2.61 7.21 -2.87
CA ASN A 139 2.78 8.16 -1.77
C ASN A 139 2.05 9.49 -2.02
N LEU A 140 2.04 9.98 -3.26
CA LEU A 140 1.29 11.18 -3.63
C LEU A 140 -0.21 10.96 -3.50
N ILE A 141 -0.73 9.85 -4.01
CA ILE A 141 -2.16 9.50 -3.94
C ILE A 141 -2.59 9.30 -2.48
N PHE A 142 -1.76 8.61 -1.68
CA PHE A 142 -1.96 8.46 -0.25
C PHE A 142 -2.05 9.81 0.46
N SER A 143 -1.14 10.74 0.15
CA SER A 143 -1.12 12.07 0.74
C SER A 143 -2.40 12.85 0.42
N LEU A 144 -2.88 12.79 -0.83
CA LEU A 144 -4.14 13.40 -1.24
C LEU A 144 -5.35 12.79 -0.51
N SER A 145 -5.38 11.45 -0.39
CA SER A 145 -6.45 10.74 0.32
C SER A 145 -6.47 11.10 1.81
N ALA A 146 -5.29 11.23 2.42
CA ALA A 146 -5.13 11.65 3.82
C ALA A 146 -5.61 13.08 4.04
N VAL A 147 -5.26 14.03 3.16
CA VAL A 147 -5.75 15.43 3.24
C VAL A 147 -7.27 15.49 3.20
N LEU A 148 -7.91 14.71 2.31
CA LEU A 148 -9.37 14.65 2.23
C LEU A 148 -9.98 14.11 3.54
N LEU A 149 -9.43 13.02 4.07
CA LEU A 149 -9.88 12.44 5.32
C LEU A 149 -9.75 13.44 6.48
N TYR A 150 -8.59 14.07 6.63
CA TYR A 150 -8.34 15.04 7.69
C TYR A 150 -9.21 16.29 7.56
N ALA A 151 -9.40 16.82 6.34
CA ALA A 151 -10.29 17.95 6.11
C ALA A 151 -11.74 17.65 6.54
N MET A 152 -12.24 16.44 6.23
CA MET A 152 -13.56 15.99 6.68
C MET A 152 -13.63 15.84 8.21
N LEU A 153 -12.61 15.25 8.83
CA LEU A 153 -12.55 15.05 10.28
C LEU A 153 -12.43 16.38 11.05
N LEU A 154 -11.64 17.34 10.57
CA LEU A 154 -11.51 18.67 11.16
C LEU A 154 -12.82 19.43 11.12
N ARG A 155 -13.48 19.49 9.95
CA ARG A 155 -14.81 20.12 9.80
C ARG A 155 -15.88 19.40 10.61
N SER A 156 -15.67 18.14 10.95
CA SER A 156 -16.62 17.36 11.75
C SER A 156 -16.60 17.65 13.24
N ARG A 157 -15.56 18.30 13.76
CA ARG A 157 -15.25 18.40 15.20
C ARG A 157 -15.27 17.04 15.94
N LEU A 158 -15.15 15.92 15.22
CA LEU A 158 -15.04 14.58 15.81
C LEU A 158 -13.64 14.32 16.41
N ILE A 159 -12.66 15.16 16.08
CA ILE A 159 -11.35 15.19 16.71
C ILE A 159 -11.34 16.35 17.71
N PRO A 160 -11.10 16.10 19.01
CA PRO A 160 -10.90 17.16 19.99
C PRO A 160 -9.75 18.07 19.57
N GLY A 161 -9.91 19.39 19.71
CA GLY A 161 -8.97 20.40 19.19
C GLY A 161 -7.52 20.25 19.65
N PHE A 162 -7.24 19.48 20.70
CA PHE A 162 -5.89 19.22 21.20
C PHE A 162 -5.08 18.16 20.41
N ILE A 163 -5.70 17.42 19.47
CA ILE A 163 -4.99 16.51 18.53
C ILE A 163 -4.88 17.16 17.13
N SER A 164 -5.44 18.36 16.95
CA SER A 164 -5.57 19.02 15.64
C SER A 164 -4.31 19.77 15.18
N ILE A 165 -3.19 19.65 15.87
CA ILE A 165 -1.93 20.38 15.62
C ILE A 165 -0.78 19.39 15.57
#